data_AF-A0A955VC12-F1
#
_entry.id   AF-A0A955VC12-F1
#
_cell.length_a   1.000
_cell.length_b   1.000
_cell.length_c   1.000
_cell.angle_alpha   90.00
_cell.angle_beta   90.00
_cell.angle_gamma   90.00
#
_symmetry.space_group_name_H-M   'P 1'
#
loop_
_entity.id
_entity.type
_entity.pdbx_description
1 polymer ?
#
loop_
_entity_poly.entity_id
_entity_poly.type
_entity_poly.pdbx_seq_one_letter_code
_entity_poly.pdbx_strand_id
1 'polypeptide(L)'
;MRAFPLRSGARIPAVGVALAPSADALFAHARAALLAGAPRLDGSGAVASARELARALDDHGDCGHAGADGADGCPFVSWRLATVDA
;
A
#
# COMPACT_ATOMS: atom_id res chain seq x y z
N MET A 1 10.81 10.44 -10.61
CA MET A 1 9.57 10.43 -9.81
C MET A 1 9.64 11.55 -8.78
N ARG A 2 8.57 12.33 -8.54
CA ARG A 2 8.56 13.36 -7.48
C ARG A 2 8.16 12.70 -6.14
N ALA A 3 8.87 13.00 -5.06
CA ALA A 3 8.58 12.50 -3.72
C ALA A 3 8.83 13.60 -2.66
N PHE A 4 8.03 13.63 -1.61
CA PHE A 4 8.04 14.66 -0.56
C PHE A 4 8.64 14.12 0.75
N PRO A 5 9.47 14.90 1.46
CA PRO A 5 9.98 14.50 2.76
C PRO A 5 8.88 14.54 3.82
N LEU A 6 8.81 13.51 4.66
CA LEU A 6 8.01 13.46 5.87
C LEU A 6 8.85 13.88 7.08
N ARG A 7 8.19 14.25 8.19
CA ARG A 7 8.88 14.60 9.46
C ARG A 7 9.70 13.45 10.03
N SER A 8 9.36 12.21 9.68
CA SER A 8 10.11 11.00 10.07
C SER A 8 11.43 10.83 9.31
N GLY A 9 11.75 11.69 8.33
CA GLY A 9 12.88 11.52 7.41
C GLY A 9 12.57 10.63 6.20
N ALA A 10 11.45 9.90 6.25
CA ALA A 10 10.94 9.09 5.15
C ALA A 10 10.47 9.95 3.96
N ARG A 11 10.32 9.35 2.78
CA ARG A 11 9.88 10.07 1.56
C ARG A 11 8.60 9.48 1.00
N ILE A 12 7.57 10.29 0.81
CA ILE A 12 6.30 9.83 0.22
C ILE A 12 6.24 10.15 -1.29
N PRO A 13 5.97 9.18 -2.17
CA PRO A 13 5.72 9.45 -3.58
C PRO A 13 4.55 10.41 -3.79
N ALA A 14 4.71 11.35 -4.72
CA ALA A 14 3.71 12.38 -5.02
C ALA A 14 2.44 11.83 -5.67
N VAL A 15 2.54 10.67 -6.31
CA VAL A 15 1.45 9.98 -7.02
C VAL A 15 1.32 8.59 -6.42
N GLY A 16 0.08 8.15 -6.21
CA GLY A 16 -0.25 6.83 -5.70
C GLY A 16 -1.59 6.34 -6.23
N VAL A 17 -1.90 5.08 -5.94
CA VAL A 17 -3.18 4.45 -6.28
C VAL A 17 -4.02 4.33 -5.01
N ALA A 18 -5.24 4.86 -5.06
CA ALA A 18 -6.26 4.61 -4.05
C ALA A 18 -6.83 3.20 -4.26
N LEU A 19 -6.69 2.33 -3.27
CA LEU A 19 -7.10 0.94 -3.33
C LEU A 19 -8.62 0.78 -3.20
N ALA A 20 -9.12 -0.38 -3.64
CA ALA A 20 -10.55 -0.68 -3.59
C ALA A 20 -11.02 -0.77 -2.13
N PRO A 21 -12.23 -0.30 -1.80
CA PRO A 21 -12.71 -0.28 -0.42
C PRO A 21 -13.17 -1.66 0.09
N SER A 22 -13.60 -2.56 -0.80
CA SER A 22 -14.07 -3.91 -0.41
C SER A 22 -12.94 -4.93 -0.42
N ALA A 23 -12.96 -5.86 0.54
CA ALA A 23 -11.99 -6.95 0.62
C ALA A 23 -11.98 -7.80 -0.67
N ASP A 24 -13.17 -8.09 -1.22
CA ASP A 24 -13.35 -8.94 -2.42
C ASP A 24 -12.58 -8.42 -3.66
N ALA A 25 -12.43 -7.11 -3.79
CA ALA A 25 -11.72 -6.49 -4.92
C ALA A 25 -10.29 -6.06 -4.57
N LEU A 26 -9.96 -5.99 -3.27
CA LEU A 26 -8.72 -5.38 -2.79
C LEU A 26 -7.49 -6.14 -3.24
N PHE A 27 -7.47 -7.47 -3.10
CA PHE A 27 -6.32 -8.27 -3.50
C PHE A 27 -6.00 -8.08 -4.99
N ALA A 28 -7.02 -8.21 -5.85
CA ALA A 28 -6.85 -8.05 -7.29
C ALA A 28 -6.41 -6.63 -7.67
N HIS A 29 -6.98 -5.60 -7.04
CA HIS A 29 -6.62 -4.21 -7.31
C HIS A 29 -5.20 -3.88 -6.83
N ALA A 30 -4.83 -4.32 -5.62
CA ALA A 30 -3.49 -4.14 -5.08
C ALA A 30 -2.45 -4.85 -5.95
N ARG A 31 -2.69 -6.10 -6.34
CA ARG A 31 -1.80 -6.85 -7.24
C ARG A 31 -1.64 -6.16 -8.60
N ALA A 32 -2.72 -5.65 -9.18
CA ALA A 32 -2.65 -4.91 -10.44
C ALA A 32 -1.83 -3.63 -10.31
N ALA A 33 -2.00 -2.88 -9.22
CA ALA A 33 -1.22 -1.67 -8.95
C ALA A 33 0.27 -1.99 -8.77
N LEU A 34 0.61 -3.06 -8.05
CA LEU A 34 1.98 -3.54 -7.85
C LEU A 34 2.65 -3.94 -9.18
N LEU A 35 1.97 -4.73 -10.01
CA LEU A 35 2.47 -5.11 -11.34
C LEU A 35 2.63 -3.91 -12.29
N ALA A 36 1.82 -2.86 -12.11
CA ALA A 36 1.96 -1.60 -12.84
C ALA A 36 3.10 -0.71 -12.31
N GLY A 37 3.81 -1.14 -11.26
CA GLY A 37 4.87 -0.35 -10.64
C GLY A 37 4.34 0.88 -9.89
N ALA A 38 3.12 0.80 -9.34
CA ALA A 38 2.56 1.88 -8.54
C ALA A 38 3.50 2.17 -7.36
N PRO A 39 4.07 3.38 -7.26
CA PRO A 39 5.06 3.66 -6.23
C PRO A 39 4.43 3.88 -4.85
N ARG A 40 3.12 4.08 -4.80
CA ARG A 40 2.37 4.30 -3.58
C ARG A 40 1.00 3.66 -3.67
N LEU A 41 0.60 2.99 -2.59
CA LEU A 41 -0.74 2.44 -2.38
C LEU A 41 -1.37 3.12 -1.16
N ASP A 42 -2.57 3.67 -1.34
CA ASP A 42 -3.33 4.32 -0.28
C ASP A 42 -4.65 3.59 -0.05
N GLY A 43 -5.04 3.37 1.20
CA GLY A 43 -6.37 2.85 1.47
C GLY A 43 -6.76 2.81 2.94
N SER A 44 -7.97 2.35 3.16
CA SER A 44 -8.51 2.08 4.47
C SER A 44 -9.51 0.93 4.41
N GLY A 45 -9.63 0.16 5.49
CA GLY A 45 -10.63 -0.91 5.54
C GLY A 45 -10.57 -1.73 6.81
N ALA A 46 -11.42 -2.75 6.88
CA ALA A 46 -11.44 -3.70 7.98
C ALA A 46 -10.16 -4.56 8.02
N VAL A 47 -9.99 -5.35 9.08
CA VAL A 47 -8.88 -6.29 9.22
C VAL A 47 -8.83 -7.29 8.06
N ALA A 48 -9.98 -7.75 7.54
CA ALA A 48 -10.03 -8.62 6.37
C ALA A 48 -9.38 -7.97 5.14
N SER A 49 -9.66 -6.70 4.89
CA SER A 49 -9.02 -5.92 3.84
C SER A 49 -7.50 -5.81 4.07
N ALA A 50 -7.05 -5.56 5.31
CA ALA A 50 -5.63 -5.50 5.61
C ALA A 50 -4.89 -6.82 5.32
N ARG A 51 -5.54 -7.98 5.52
CA ARG A 51 -4.98 -9.30 5.16
C ARG A 51 -4.83 -9.48 3.65
N GLU A 52 -5.83 -9.08 2.87
CA GLU A 52 -5.75 -9.16 1.40
C GLU A 52 -4.66 -8.23 0.84
N LEU A 53 -4.46 -7.05 1.44
CA LEU A 53 -3.35 -6.17 1.07
C LEU A 53 -1.99 -6.79 1.42
N ALA A 54 -1.84 -7.34 2.64
CA ALA A 54 -0.60 -8.01 3.04
C ALA A 54 -0.27 -9.19 2.10
N ARG A 55 -1.26 -10.02 1.78
CA ARG A 55 -1.12 -11.11 0.82
C ARG A 55 -0.68 -10.64 -0.56
N ALA A 56 -1.22 -9.52 -1.06
CA ALA A 56 -0.80 -8.98 -2.35
C ALA A 56 0.64 -8.46 -2.35
N LEU A 57 1.11 -7.93 -1.20
CA LEU A 57 2.49 -7.49 -1.03
C LEU A 57 3.45 -8.68 -0.95
N ASP A 58 3.11 -9.71 -0.18
CA ASP A 58 3.89 -10.97 -0.09
C ASP A 58 4.02 -11.64 -1.47
N ASP A 59 2.93 -11.68 -2.26
CA ASP A 59 2.93 -12.23 -3.62
C ASP A 59 3.78 -11.41 -4.61
N HIS A 60 4.05 -10.12 -4.33
CA HIS A 60 4.85 -9.26 -5.19
C HIS A 60 6.37 -9.43 -4.98
N GLY A 61 6.79 -10.03 -3.87
CA GLY A 61 8.18 -10.32 -3.52
C GLY A 61 8.50 -9.93 -2.07
N ASP A 62 9.76 -10.12 -1.66
CA ASP A 62 10.28 -9.83 -0.30
C ASP A 62 10.32 -8.33 0.04
N CYS A 63 9.21 -7.62 -0.17
CA CYS A 63 8.95 -6.30 0.41
C CYS A 63 8.57 -6.47 1.88
N GLY A 64 9.47 -7.11 2.63
CA GLY A 64 9.23 -7.66 3.97
C GLY A 64 8.55 -6.70 4.92
N HIS A 65 8.76 -5.39 4.76
CA HIS A 65 7.89 -4.29 5.20
C HIS A 65 8.10 -3.19 4.16
N ALA A 66 7.08 -2.80 3.38
CA ALA A 66 7.12 -1.67 2.45
C ALA A 66 7.97 -0.51 3.02
N GLY A 67 9.19 -0.34 2.51
CA GLY A 67 10.15 0.65 3.00
C GLY A 67 9.49 2.02 2.99
N ALA A 68 9.61 2.75 4.10
CA ALA A 68 8.89 4.01 4.33
C ALA A 68 9.23 5.11 3.31
N ASP A 69 10.16 4.89 2.39
CA ASP A 69 10.62 5.82 1.38
C ASP A 69 10.50 5.33 -0.07
N GLY A 70 10.01 4.10 -0.29
CA GLY A 70 9.97 3.47 -1.60
C GLY A 70 11.34 3.31 -2.28
N ALA A 71 12.43 3.31 -1.51
CA ALA A 71 13.79 3.36 -2.05
C ALA A 71 14.29 2.00 -2.59
N ASP A 72 13.73 0.88 -2.13
CA ASP A 72 14.18 -0.49 -2.45
C ASP A 72 13.39 -1.16 -3.59
N GLY A 73 12.62 -0.36 -4.36
CA GLY A 73 11.72 -0.89 -5.40
C GLY A 73 10.36 -1.38 -4.88
N CYS A 74 10.15 -1.35 -3.56
CA CYS A 74 8.86 -1.60 -2.92
C CYS A 74 7.99 -0.32 -2.87
N PRO A 75 6.65 -0.44 -2.96
CA PRO A 75 5.78 0.73 -2.87
C PRO A 75 5.73 1.30 -1.46
N PHE A 76 5.46 2.60 -1.34
CA PHE A 76 5.03 3.20 -0.08
C PHE A 76 3.56 2.83 0.20
N VAL A 77 3.25 2.26 1.36
CA VAL A 77 1.87 1.89 1.72
C VAL A 77 1.34 2.78 2.83
N SER A 78 0.30 3.58 2.53
CA SER A 78 -0.48 4.30 3.55
C SER A 78 -1.77 3.54 3.82
N TRP A 79 -1.84 2.88 4.96
CA TRP A 79 -3.03 2.12 5.35
C TRP A 79 -3.58 2.60 6.69
N ARG A 80 -4.90 2.78 6.75
CA ARG A 80 -5.62 2.98 8.01
C ARG A 80 -6.62 1.85 8.20
N LEU A 81 -6.55 1.16 9.33
CA LEU A 81 -7.65 0.28 9.72
C LEU A 81 -8.86 1.15 10.00
N ALA A 82 -9.97 0.89 9.29
CA ALA A 82 -11.26 1.40 9.72
C ALA A 82 -11.44 0.90 11.15
N THR A 83 -11.70 1.81 12.09
CA THR A 83 -12.11 1.41 13.43
C THR A 83 -13.27 0.44 13.25
N VAL A 84 -13.16 -0.74 13.86
CA VAL A 84 -14.31 -1.63 13.98
C VAL A 84 -15.37 -0.76 14.65
N ASP A 85 -16.45 -0.42 13.94
CA ASP A 85 -17.62 0.11 14.64
C ASP A 85 -17.98 -0.94 15.69
N ALA A 86 -17.91 -0.52 16.95
CA ALA A 86 -18.44 -1.28 18.08
C ALA A 86 -19.95 -1.46 17.90
#